data_AF-A0A286TYU9-F1
#
_entry.id   AF-A0A286TYU9-F1
#
_cell.length_a   1.000
_cell.length_b   1.000
_cell.length_c   1.000
_cell.angle_alpha   90.00
_cell.angle_beta   90.00
_cell.angle_gamma   90.00
#
_symmetry.space_group_name_H-M   'P 1'
#
loop_
_entity.id
_entity.type
_entity.pdbx_description
1 polymer ?
#
loop_
_entity_poly.entity_id
_entity_poly.type
_entity_poly.pdbx_seq_one_letter_code
_entity_poly.pdbx_strand_id
1 'polypeptide(L)' 'MNNSYTAVIKQEDDCWIGWIEEISGVNCQKKSREELMETLKVTLEEAVKFNRQDAITSAGTGYYEEQIAL' A
#
# COMPACT_ATOMS: atom_id res chain seq x y z
N MET A 1 4.32 -12.43 9.46
CA MET A 1 4.18 -11.71 8.17
C MET A 1 5.41 -10.85 7.99
N ASN A 2 6.21 -11.10 6.94
CA ASN A 2 7.18 -10.08 6.53
C ASN A 2 6.37 -8.95 5.89
N ASN A 3 6.01 -7.94 6.68
CA ASN A 3 5.31 -6.73 6.22
C ASN A 3 6.28 -5.79 5.49
N SER A 4 7.11 -6.35 4.62
CA SER A 4 8.00 -5.60 3.75
C SER A 4 7.28 -5.37 2.43
N TYR A 5 7.11 -4.10 2.08
CA TYR A 5 6.58 -3.66 0.80
C TYR A 5 7.66 -2.89 0.06
N THR A 6 7.62 -2.93 -1.26
CA THR A 6 8.64 -2.36 -2.13
C THR A 6 8.10 -1.10 -2.79
N ALA A 7 8.71 0.04 -2.48
CA ALA A 7 8.41 1.30 -3.15
C ALA A 7 9.28 1.43 -4.42
N VAL A 8 8.65 1.45 -5.58
CA VAL A 8 9.28 1.89 -6.84
C VAL A 8 9.19 3.41 -6.89
N ILE A 9 10.32 4.09 -7.07
CA ILE A 9 10.40 5.55 -7.00
C ILE A 9 11.09 6.08 -8.24
N LYS A 10 10.54 7.14 -8.83
CA LYS A 10 11.09 7.84 -9.99
C LYS A 10 11.08 9.35 -9.71
N GLN A 11 12.16 10.03 -10.06
CA GLN A 11 12.15 11.48 -10.17
C GLN A 11 11.77 11.87 -11.61
N GLU A 12 10.80 12.78 -11.75
CA GLU A 12 10.33 13.31 -13.03
C GLU A 12 10.21 14.82 -12.91
N ASP A 13 10.93 15.56 -13.75
CA ASP A 13 11.13 17.00 -13.64
C ASP A 13 11.49 17.41 -12.18
N ASP A 14 10.71 18.33 -11.61
CA ASP A 14 10.86 18.84 -10.23
C ASP A 14 9.95 18.10 -9.23
N CYS A 15 9.66 16.83 -9.46
CA CYS A 15 8.86 16.02 -8.53
C CYS A 15 9.33 14.57 -8.41
N TRP A 16 8.87 13.93 -7.34
CA TRP A 16 9.06 12.52 -7.07
C TRP A 16 7.71 11.82 -7.18
N ILE A 17 7.70 10.70 -7.90
CA ILE A 17 6.54 9.83 -8.08
C ILE A 17 6.93 8.45 -7.53
N GLY A 18 6.02 7.81 -6.82
CA GLY A 18 6.26 6.46 -6.35
C GLY A 18 5.02 5.59 -6.31
N TRP A 19 5.25 4.28 -6.35
CA TRP A 19 4.26 3.21 -6.37
C TRP A 19 4.66 2.12 -5.37
N ILE A 20 3.70 1.42 -4.78
CA ILE A 20 3.96 0.18 -4.05
C ILE A 20 3.78 -0.99 -5.00
N GLU A 21 4.84 -1.77 -5.21
CA GLU A 21 4.89 -2.85 -6.20
C GLU A 21 3.84 -3.93 -5.93
N GLU A 22 3.64 -4.28 -4.66
CA GLU A 22 2.75 -5.36 -4.27
C GLU A 22 1.27 -4.95 -4.23
N ILE A 23 0.96 -3.65 -4.26
CA ILE A 23 -0.42 -3.15 -4.16
C ILE A 23 -0.73 -2.15 -5.28
N SER A 24 -1.49 -2.62 -6.26
CA SER A 24 -2.01 -1.79 -7.35
C SER A 24 -2.84 -0.62 -6.81
N GLY A 25 -2.66 0.56 -7.43
CA GLY A 25 -3.39 1.77 -7.05
C GLY A 25 -2.76 2.57 -5.90
N VAL A 26 -1.82 2.01 -5.15
CA VAL A 26 -1.08 2.75 -4.11
C VAL A 26 0.07 3.50 -4.76
N ASN A 27 -0.14 4.80 -5.01
CA ASN A 27 0.86 5.68 -5.61
C ASN A 27 0.72 7.11 -5.08
N CYS A 28 1.81 7.87 -5.14
CA CYS A 28 1.86 9.25 -4.68
C CYS A 28 2.83 10.08 -5.52
N GLN A 29 2.61 11.39 -5.54
CA GLN A 29 3.55 12.38 -6.09
C GLN A 29 3.78 13.49 -5.06
N LYS A 30 5.06 13.85 -4.86
CA LYS A 30 5.49 14.90 -3.91
C LYS A 30 6.69 15.67 -4.45
N LYS A 31 7.02 16.79 -3.81
CA LYS A 31 8.14 17.66 -4.20
C LYS A 31 9.48 17.20 -3.64
N SER A 32 9.48 16.53 -2.49
CA SER A 32 10.67 15.88 -1.93
C SER A 32 10.49 14.36 -1.88
N ARG A 33 11.62 13.66 -1.83
CA ARG A 33 11.64 12.20 -1.68
C ARG A 33 11.15 11.81 -0.28
N GLU A 34 11.48 12.60 0.73
CA GLU A 34 11.09 12.38 2.12
C GLU A 34 9.56 12.44 2.27
N GLU A 35 8.93 13.50 1.75
CA GLU A 35 7.46 13.62 1.75
C GLU A 35 6.80 12.50 0.95
N LEU A 36 7.39 12.10 -0.19
CA LEU A 36 6.89 10.98 -0.97
C LEU A 36 6.85 9.71 -0.12
N MET A 37 7.95 9.41 0.58
CA MET A 37 8.05 8.21 1.41
C MET A 37 7.09 8.23 2.60
N GLU A 38 6.90 9.38 3.25
CA GLU A 38 5.93 9.53 4.33
C GLU A 38 4.50 9.32 3.82
N THR A 39 4.16 9.95 2.69
CA THR A 39 2.83 9.84 2.11
C THR A 39 2.55 8.40 1.64
N LEU A 40 3.50 7.76 0.96
CA LEU A 40 3.35 6.37 0.52
C LEU A 40 3.10 5.41 1.68
N LYS A 41 3.74 5.60 2.84
CA LYS A 41 3.50 4.77 4.03
C LYS A 41 2.07 4.90 4.54
N VAL A 42 1.57 6.14 4.65
CA VAL A 42 0.19 6.40 5.09
C VAL A 42 -0.80 5.80 4.10
N THR A 43 -0.64 6.07 2.80
CA THR A 43 -1.53 5.53 1.77
C THR A 43 -1.49 4.00 1.69
N LEU A 44 -0.32 3.38 1.91
CA LEU A 44 -0.17 1.94 2.00
C LEU A 44 -0.95 1.36 3.20
N GLU A 45 -0.83 1.97 4.38
CA GLU A 45 -1.56 1.54 5.57
C GLU A 45 -3.08 1.60 5.35
N GLU A 46 -3.56 2.69 4.76
CA GLU A 46 -4.97 2.88 4.42
C GLU A 46 -5.45 1.83 3.42
N ALA A 47 -4.68 1.56 2.36
CA ALA A 47 -5.04 0.57 1.34
C ALA A 47 -5.09 -0.85 1.91
N VAL A 48 -4.12 -1.23 2.74
CA VAL A 48 -4.12 -2.55 3.42
C VAL A 48 -5.33 -2.67 4.34
N LYS A 49 -5.63 -1.62 5.12
CA LYS A 49 -6.80 -1.61 6.02
C LYS A 49 -8.11 -1.70 5.23
N PHE A 50 -8.23 -0.96 4.14
CA PHE A 50 -9.41 -0.99 3.28
C PHE A 50 -9.61 -2.38 2.67
N ASN A 51 -8.57 -2.97 2.08
CA ASN A 51 -8.64 -4.31 1.48
C ASN A 51 -9.04 -5.38 2.51
N ARG A 52 -8.51 -5.30 3.74
CA ARG A 52 -8.90 -6.22 4.82
C ARG A 52 -10.37 -6.05 5.19
N GLN A 53 -10.84 -4.81 5.34
CA GLN A 53 -12.23 -4.55 5.68
C GLN A 53 -13.17 -4.99 4.56
N ASP A 54 -12.81 -4.76 3.30
CA ASP A 54 -13.60 -5.16 2.14
C ASP A 54 -13.71 -6.69 2.04
N ALA A 55 -12.62 -7.41 2.29
CA ALA A 55 -12.63 -8.87 2.33
C ALA A 55 -13.54 -9.42 3.45
N ILE A 56 -13.45 -8.87 4.66
CA ILE A 56 -14.31 -9.26 5.79
C ILE A 56 -15.78 -8.95 5.49
N THR A 57 -16.06 -7.76 4.93
CA THR A 57 -17.42 -7.33 4.59
C THR A 57 -18.00 -8.23 3.51
N SER A 58 -17.20 -8.58 2.50
CA SER A 58 -17.59 -9.51 1.43
C SER A 58 -17.81 -10.95 1.92
N ALA A 59 -17.00 -11.41 2.88
CA ALA A 59 -17.16 -12.75 3.46
C ALA A 59 -18.44 -12.90 4.30
N GLY A 60 -18.94 -11.80 4.88
CA GLY A 60 -20.14 -11.81 5.72
C GLY A 60 -19.92 -12.54 7.05
N THR A 61 -20.75 -13.54 7.36
CA THR A 61 -20.69 -14.29 8.62
C THR A 61 -20.26 -15.74 8.41
N GLY A 62 -19.68 -16.36 9.45
CA GLY A 62 -19.29 -17.77 9.42
C GLY A 62 -17.98 -18.08 8.69
N TYR A 63 -17.11 -17.08 8.50
CA TYR A 63 -15.76 -17.28 7.95
C TYR A 63 -14.75 -17.71 9.04
N TYR A 64 -13.61 -18.22 8.59
CA TYR A 64 -12.41 -18.45 9.38
C TYR A 64 -11.23 -17.79 8.68
N GLU A 65 -10.24 -17.34 9.44
CA GLU A 65 -9.03 -16.71 8.91
C GLU A 65 -7.84 -17.68 9.05
N GLU A 66 -7.05 -17.82 8.00
CA GLU A 66 -5.82 -18.64 8.00
C GLU A 66 -4.67 -17.83 7.40
N GLN A 67 -3.47 -18.00 7.94
CA GLN A 67 -2.27 -17.34 7.40
C GLN A 67 -1.64 -18.19 6.30
N ILE A 68 -1.42 -17.58 5.14
CA ILE A 68 -0.73 -18.19 4.00
C ILE A 68 0.58 -17.44 3.77
N ALA A 69 1.69 -18.16 3.70
CA ALA A 69 2.99 -17.66 3.27
C ALA A 69 3.34 -18.28 1.91
N LEU A 70 4.02 -17.51 1.05
CA LEU A 70 4.54 -17.96 -0.24
C LEU A 70 5.87 -18.70 -0.09
#